data_AF-A0A976B263-F1
#
_entry.id   AF-A0A976B263-F1
#
_cell.length_a   1.000
_cell.length_b   1.000
_cell.length_c   1.000
_cell.angle_alpha   90.00
_cell.angle_beta   90.00
_cell.angle_gamma   90.00
#
_symmetry.space_group_name_H-M   'P 1'
#
loop_
_entity.id
_entity.type
_entity.pdbx_description
1 polymer ?
#
loop_
_entity_poly.entity_id
_entity_poly.type
_entity_poly.pdbx_seq_one_letter_code
_entity_poly.pdbx_strand_id
1 'polypeptide(L)'
;MRTRSVLWFVAMVLLLPQLALASEFGSKGGPEPANLEQIAARLREDPYDLELLISFGTSKGGSAGHIALALRDDAAGEERVYSANFYADRDPAHASGRYTADLMVAIPKQEYLFKTVSTVAETASFGLDFGEIYKRSVIGVRVYGVPAADKAALAAYFRRINDDYHQQRSNTEYHHGPIRYDYLRLNCAKTIGAAFKYGAGYRDLEVTGATLFSGQRMVAAATANIPTEMAMKLIREWGQRNYGMDVVLYKKYRGSTYVDPQEEEKIAFKDLPDRFPSVLSLDFRREAGAYQDYDNLLAMYLLFNLGKYSVRVNEQTLLLEIEKSKDPIRYAEALRAAERDARADSEKFRRHSEFRPSGEGISEAPDNTHLYHFNEDVAGKVAR
;
A
#
# COMPACT_ATOMS: atom_id res chain seq x y z
N MET A 1 8.88 82.04 -12.32
CA MET A 1 10.15 81.29 -12.40
C MET A 1 10.00 79.96 -11.67
N ARG A 2 10.56 78.90 -12.27
CA ARG A 2 10.74 77.52 -11.76
C ARG A 2 9.56 76.54 -11.90
N THR A 3 9.50 75.99 -13.11
CA THR A 3 9.43 74.55 -13.45
C THR A 3 9.44 73.55 -12.29
N ARG A 4 8.56 72.54 -12.38
CA ARG A 4 8.89 71.14 -12.07
C ARG A 4 7.89 70.18 -12.73
N SER A 5 8.34 69.61 -13.84
CA SER A 5 7.83 68.36 -14.41
C SER A 5 8.13 67.21 -13.45
N VAL A 6 7.18 66.30 -13.26
CA VAL A 6 7.44 64.99 -12.63
C VAL A 6 6.88 63.91 -13.56
N LEU A 7 7.78 63.02 -13.94
CA LEU A 7 7.61 61.93 -14.89
C LEU A 7 6.63 60.88 -14.35
N TRP A 8 5.77 60.39 -15.22
CA TRP A 8 5.04 59.14 -15.02
C TRP A 8 5.95 57.96 -15.37
N PHE A 9 6.31 57.17 -14.36
CA PHE A 9 6.89 55.83 -14.54
C PHE A 9 5.75 54.86 -14.87
N VAL A 10 5.70 54.37 -16.11
CA VAL A 10 4.89 53.20 -16.46
C VAL A 10 5.72 51.97 -16.13
N ALA A 11 5.42 51.33 -14.99
CA ALA A 11 5.93 50.00 -14.68
C ALA A 11 5.12 48.98 -15.50
N MET A 12 5.67 48.51 -16.62
CA MET A 12 5.17 47.32 -17.31
C MET A 12 5.54 46.09 -16.46
N VAL A 13 4.58 45.63 -15.65
CA VAL A 13 4.62 44.29 -15.08
C VAL A 13 4.37 43.31 -16.23
N LEU A 14 5.44 42.67 -16.71
CA LEU A 14 5.35 41.51 -17.59
C LEU A 14 4.71 40.36 -16.80
N LEU A 15 3.39 40.23 -16.92
CA LEU A 15 2.66 39.01 -16.58
C LEU A 15 3.09 37.91 -17.55
N LEU A 16 4.16 37.19 -17.21
CA LEU A 16 4.42 35.88 -17.79
C LEU A 16 3.24 34.99 -17.41
N PRO A 17 2.45 34.47 -18.36
CA PRO A 17 1.47 33.45 -18.02
C PRO A 17 2.28 32.25 -17.51
N GLN A 18 1.99 31.81 -16.29
CA GLN A 18 2.34 30.47 -15.87
C GLN A 18 1.63 29.53 -16.84
N LEU A 19 2.33 29.10 -17.89
CA LEU A 19 1.97 27.90 -18.62
C LEU A 19 2.02 26.80 -17.58
N ALA A 20 0.86 26.44 -17.03
CA ALA A 20 0.70 25.20 -16.31
C ALA A 20 1.11 24.11 -17.29
N LEU A 21 2.35 23.61 -17.15
CA LEU A 21 2.79 22.43 -17.86
C LEU A 21 1.75 21.36 -17.54
N ALA A 22 1.07 20.85 -18.58
CA ALA A 22 0.11 19.78 -18.41
C ALA A 22 0.83 18.66 -17.67
N SER A 23 0.32 18.29 -16.49
CA SER A 23 0.90 17.25 -15.66
C SER A 23 0.98 15.96 -16.46
N GLU A 24 2.13 15.29 -16.45
CA GLU A 24 2.37 14.08 -17.25
C GLU A 24 1.57 12.88 -16.72
N PHE A 25 1.35 11.86 -17.56
CA PHE A 25 0.69 10.64 -17.11
C PHE A 25 1.45 10.01 -15.94
N GLY A 26 0.71 9.58 -14.91
CA GLY A 26 1.31 9.03 -13.69
C GLY A 26 1.89 10.06 -12.75
N SER A 27 1.49 11.33 -12.88
CA SER A 27 1.75 12.39 -11.90
C SER A 27 0.45 12.87 -11.25
N LYS A 28 0.57 13.46 -10.04
CA LYS A 28 -0.58 14.08 -9.35
C LYS A 28 -1.18 15.17 -10.26
N GLY A 29 -2.48 15.07 -10.55
CA GLY A 29 -3.21 15.95 -11.46
C GLY A 29 -3.02 15.67 -12.96
N GLY A 30 -2.22 14.66 -13.33
CA GLY A 30 -2.02 14.27 -14.73
C GLY A 30 -3.16 13.44 -15.31
N PRO A 31 -3.11 13.09 -16.61
CA PRO A 31 -4.09 12.22 -17.24
C PRO A 31 -4.23 10.87 -16.52
N GLU A 32 -5.46 10.39 -16.43
CA GLU A 32 -5.83 9.08 -15.90
C GLU A 32 -5.97 8.06 -17.05
N PRO A 33 -5.92 6.74 -16.77
CA PRO A 33 -6.24 5.73 -17.77
C PRO A 33 -7.66 5.90 -18.31
N ALA A 34 -7.81 6.13 -19.62
CA ALA A 34 -9.10 6.48 -20.23
C ALA A 34 -10.15 5.36 -20.14
N ASN A 35 -9.73 4.11 -19.91
CA ASN A 35 -10.60 2.94 -19.82
C ASN A 35 -10.84 2.46 -18.38
N LEU A 36 -10.64 3.33 -17.38
CA LEU A 36 -10.77 2.99 -15.97
C LEU A 36 -12.13 2.33 -15.66
N GLU A 37 -13.23 2.95 -16.08
CA GLU A 37 -14.58 2.40 -15.82
C GLU A 37 -14.79 1.03 -16.45
N GLN A 38 -14.21 0.78 -17.63
CA GLN A 38 -14.29 -0.51 -18.31
C GLN A 38 -13.60 -1.61 -17.49
N ILE A 39 -12.39 -1.35 -16.98
CA ILE A 39 -11.64 -2.31 -16.18
C ILE A 39 -12.29 -2.50 -14.82
N ALA A 40 -12.77 -1.42 -14.19
CA ALA A 40 -13.52 -1.50 -12.94
C ALA A 40 -14.82 -2.31 -13.11
N ALA A 41 -15.54 -2.16 -14.21
CA ALA A 41 -16.72 -2.98 -14.51
C ALA A 41 -16.35 -4.45 -14.70
N ARG A 42 -15.30 -4.76 -15.48
CA ARG A 42 -14.83 -6.13 -15.71
C ARG A 42 -14.42 -6.83 -14.41
N LEU A 43 -13.70 -6.14 -13.52
CA LEU A 43 -13.30 -6.70 -12.22
C LEU A 43 -14.51 -6.94 -11.29
N ARG A 44 -15.59 -6.16 -11.44
CA ARG A 44 -16.83 -6.27 -10.67
C ARG A 44 -17.77 -7.38 -11.13
N GLU A 45 -17.55 -7.96 -12.32
CA GLU A 45 -18.30 -9.12 -12.82
C GLU A 45 -18.14 -10.33 -11.89
N ASP A 46 -16.97 -10.47 -11.26
CA ASP A 46 -16.81 -11.40 -10.15
C ASP A 46 -17.46 -10.80 -8.89
N PRO A 47 -18.44 -11.48 -8.27
CA PRO A 47 -19.06 -10.98 -7.05
C PRO A 47 -18.06 -11.07 -5.90
N TYR A 48 -17.91 -10.06 -5.05
CA TYR A 48 -17.16 -10.16 -3.79
C TYR A 48 -17.73 -9.14 -2.82
N ASP A 49 -17.57 -9.37 -1.53
CA ASP A 49 -18.20 -8.54 -0.50
C ASP A 49 -17.28 -7.43 0.00
N LEU A 50 -16.00 -7.76 0.14
CA LEU A 50 -14.95 -6.83 0.54
C LEU A 50 -13.63 -7.24 -0.11
N GLU A 51 -12.68 -6.32 -0.12
CA GLU A 51 -11.32 -6.59 -0.58
C GLU A 51 -10.30 -5.98 0.38
N LEU A 52 -9.41 -6.81 0.91
CA LEU A 52 -8.27 -6.36 1.69
C LEU A 52 -7.14 -5.97 0.74
N LEU A 53 -6.79 -4.69 0.73
CA LEU A 53 -5.74 -4.13 -0.12
C LEU A 53 -4.44 -4.09 0.69
N ILE A 54 -3.44 -4.79 0.20
CA ILE A 54 -2.09 -4.86 0.78
C ILE A 54 -1.17 -4.11 -0.18
N SER A 55 -0.91 -2.85 0.11
CA SER A 55 0.02 -2.04 -0.68
C SER A 55 1.45 -2.34 -0.25
N PHE A 56 2.33 -2.65 -1.19
CA PHE A 56 3.72 -3.05 -0.94
C PHE A 56 4.69 -2.37 -1.90
N GLY A 57 5.92 -2.18 -1.46
CA GLY A 57 6.86 -1.22 -2.05
C GLY A 57 7.10 -0.03 -1.10
N THR A 58 8.19 0.70 -1.30
CA THR A 58 8.67 1.69 -0.32
C THR A 58 8.12 3.09 -0.50
N SER A 59 7.78 3.73 0.62
CA SER A 59 8.15 5.13 0.89
C SER A 59 9.38 5.16 1.81
N LYS A 60 10.12 6.28 1.82
CA LYS A 60 11.40 6.50 2.51
C LYS A 60 11.46 5.94 3.96
N GLY A 61 10.34 5.96 4.68
CA GLY A 61 10.26 5.56 6.10
C GLY A 61 10.38 4.06 6.40
N GLY A 62 10.70 3.22 5.41
CA GLY A 62 10.92 1.80 5.66
C GLY A 62 9.65 1.04 6.04
N SER A 63 8.46 1.49 5.65
CA SER A 63 7.21 0.80 6.00
C SER A 63 7.16 -0.59 5.37
N ALA A 64 6.95 -1.63 6.18
CA ALA A 64 6.67 -3.00 5.72
C ALA A 64 5.26 -3.15 5.11
N GLY A 65 4.90 -2.24 4.22
CA GLY A 65 3.60 -2.18 3.54
C GLY A 65 2.58 -1.32 4.25
N HIS A 66 1.39 -1.29 3.69
CA HIS A 66 0.19 -0.63 4.19
C HIS A 66 -1.01 -1.53 3.89
N ILE A 67 -1.99 -1.59 4.79
CA ILE A 67 -3.25 -2.29 4.51
C ILE A 67 -4.45 -1.35 4.60
N ALA A 68 -5.37 -1.52 3.67
CA ALA A 68 -6.64 -0.82 3.61
C ALA A 68 -7.77 -1.81 3.29
N LEU A 69 -9.01 -1.43 3.54
CA LEU A 69 -10.17 -2.31 3.34
C LEU A 69 -11.18 -1.66 2.41
N ALA A 70 -11.39 -2.24 1.23
CA ALA A 70 -12.49 -1.88 0.36
C ALA A 70 -13.77 -2.61 0.80
N LEU A 71 -14.83 -1.86 1.07
CA LEU A 71 -16.16 -2.41 1.29
C LEU A 71 -17.00 -2.17 0.04
N ARG A 72 -17.58 -3.23 -0.50
CA ARG A 72 -18.49 -3.15 -1.64
C ARG A 72 -19.91 -2.86 -1.14
N ASP A 73 -20.47 -1.77 -1.64
CA ASP A 73 -21.88 -1.42 -1.47
C ASP A 73 -22.59 -1.55 -2.83
N ASP A 74 -23.30 -2.65 -3.02
CA ASP A 74 -24.03 -2.94 -4.26
C ASP A 74 -25.20 -1.97 -4.49
N ALA A 75 -25.71 -1.31 -3.44
CA ALA A 75 -26.82 -0.35 -3.57
C ALA A 75 -26.32 1.01 -4.08
N ALA A 76 -25.14 1.44 -3.64
CA ALA A 76 -24.53 2.71 -4.07
C ALA A 76 -23.78 2.58 -5.41
N GLY A 77 -23.40 1.37 -5.83
CA GLY A 77 -22.59 1.14 -7.02
C GLY A 77 -21.15 1.66 -6.91
N GLU A 78 -20.77 2.11 -5.71
CA GLU A 78 -19.48 2.71 -5.38
C GLU A 78 -18.81 1.89 -4.26
N GLU A 79 -17.55 1.51 -4.48
CA GLU A 79 -16.73 0.83 -3.48
C GLU A 79 -15.92 1.86 -2.71
N ARG A 80 -15.96 1.79 -1.37
CA ARG A 80 -15.20 2.70 -0.51
C ARG A 80 -14.06 1.95 0.16
N VAL A 81 -12.85 2.47 -0.01
CA VAL A 81 -11.63 2.03 0.67
C VAL A 81 -11.45 2.82 1.95
N TYR A 82 -11.34 2.10 3.06
CA TYR A 82 -10.99 2.64 4.37
C TYR A 82 -9.50 2.45 4.61
N SER A 83 -8.77 3.55 4.70
CA SER A 83 -7.30 3.58 4.82
C SER A 83 -6.89 4.42 6.01
N ALA A 84 -5.92 3.96 6.82
CA ALA A 84 -5.40 4.77 7.91
C ALA A 84 -4.50 5.89 7.37
N ASN A 85 -4.78 7.12 7.78
CA ASN A 85 -4.07 8.31 7.38
C ASN A 85 -2.77 8.49 8.18
N PHE A 86 -1.63 8.36 7.51
CA PHE A 86 -0.31 8.57 8.11
C PHE A 86 -0.16 9.98 8.71
N TYR A 87 -0.73 11.00 8.08
CA TYR A 87 -0.61 12.39 8.50
C TYR A 87 -1.58 12.78 9.63
N ALA A 88 -2.46 11.88 10.06
CA ALA A 88 -3.33 12.08 11.23
C ALA A 88 -2.61 11.81 12.57
N ASP A 89 -1.31 12.13 12.65
CA ASP A 89 -0.41 11.93 13.80
C ASP A 89 -0.36 13.15 14.75
N ARG A 90 -0.94 14.27 14.31
CA ARG A 90 -0.93 15.58 14.97
C ARG A 90 0.47 16.17 15.12
N ASP A 91 1.40 15.82 14.24
CA ASP A 91 2.68 16.53 14.15
C ASP A 91 2.42 17.97 13.64
N PRO A 92 2.95 19.01 14.30
CA PRO A 92 2.84 20.39 13.80
C PRO A 92 3.36 20.58 12.37
N ALA A 93 4.33 19.77 11.91
CA ALA A 93 4.82 19.80 10.54
C ALA A 93 3.78 19.32 9.51
N HIS A 94 2.81 18.52 9.95
CA HIS A 94 1.70 18.02 9.11
C HIS A 94 0.44 18.90 9.21
N ALA A 95 0.45 19.95 10.04
CA ALA A 95 -0.72 20.80 10.26
C ALA A 95 -1.16 21.60 9.03
N SER A 96 -0.27 21.82 8.05
CA SER A 96 -0.60 22.47 6.79
C SER A 96 -0.09 21.68 5.58
N GLY A 97 -0.80 21.79 4.46
CA GLY A 97 -0.43 21.10 3.21
C GLY A 97 -0.68 19.59 3.19
N ARG A 98 -1.14 18.99 4.29
CA ARG A 98 -1.52 17.56 4.39
C ARG A 98 -3.00 17.43 4.76
N TYR A 99 -3.61 16.33 4.34
CA TYR A 99 -4.93 15.95 4.82
C TYR A 99 -4.81 15.35 6.22
N THR A 100 -5.42 15.99 7.22
CA THR A 100 -5.36 15.55 8.64
C THR A 100 -6.74 15.48 9.30
N ALA A 101 -7.80 15.66 8.50
CA ALA A 101 -9.17 15.74 9.00
C ALA A 101 -9.63 14.42 9.60
N ASP A 102 -9.31 13.28 8.97
CA ASP A 102 -9.70 11.95 9.44
C ASP A 102 -8.51 11.03 9.65
N LEU A 103 -8.62 10.14 10.65
CA LEU A 103 -7.65 9.07 10.92
C LEU A 103 -7.88 7.85 10.02
N MET A 104 -9.13 7.53 9.72
CA MET A 104 -9.55 6.51 8.76
C MET A 104 -10.24 7.21 7.59
N VAL A 105 -9.52 7.39 6.50
CA VAL A 105 -10.03 8.06 5.29
C VAL A 105 -10.89 7.07 4.50
N ALA A 106 -12.03 7.54 3.99
CA ALA A 106 -12.92 6.76 3.13
C ALA A 106 -12.85 7.27 1.68
N ILE A 107 -12.08 6.59 0.84
CA ILE A 107 -11.78 6.99 -0.55
C ILE A 107 -12.52 6.09 -1.54
N PRO A 108 -13.07 6.60 -2.66
CA PRO A 108 -13.55 5.74 -3.74
C PRO A 108 -12.44 4.80 -4.22
N LYS A 109 -12.72 3.50 -4.36
CA LYS A 109 -11.67 2.50 -4.68
C LYS A 109 -10.90 2.80 -5.97
N GLN A 110 -11.61 3.30 -6.97
CA GLN A 110 -11.00 3.73 -8.22
C GLN A 110 -10.00 4.88 -8.00
N GLU A 111 -10.34 5.83 -7.12
CA GLU A 111 -9.41 6.89 -6.72
C GLU A 111 -8.21 6.33 -5.98
N TYR A 112 -8.48 5.47 -4.98
CA TYR A 112 -7.45 4.82 -4.18
C TYR A 112 -6.40 4.14 -5.06
N LEU A 113 -6.84 3.36 -6.05
CA LEU A 113 -5.96 2.58 -6.92
C LEU A 113 -5.38 3.39 -8.08
N PHE A 114 -6.20 4.08 -8.88
CA PHE A 114 -5.85 4.44 -10.26
C PHE A 114 -5.91 5.92 -10.62
N LYS A 115 -6.64 6.75 -9.86
CA LYS A 115 -6.82 8.16 -10.23
C LYS A 115 -5.62 9.02 -9.82
N THR A 116 -5.52 10.17 -10.47
CA THR A 116 -4.46 11.17 -10.24
C THR A 116 -4.99 12.42 -9.53
N VAL A 117 -6.29 12.47 -9.27
CA VAL A 117 -6.97 13.49 -8.47
C VAL A 117 -7.79 12.81 -7.37
N SER A 118 -7.87 13.44 -6.20
CA SER A 118 -8.71 12.98 -5.09
C SER A 118 -9.91 13.90 -4.90
N THR A 119 -11.07 13.29 -4.65
CA THR A 119 -12.29 13.99 -4.21
C THR A 119 -12.34 14.20 -2.70
N VAL A 120 -11.46 13.55 -1.94
CA VAL A 120 -11.38 13.70 -0.47
C VAL A 120 -10.88 15.10 -0.10
N ALA A 121 -9.74 15.51 -0.65
CA ALA A 121 -9.15 16.84 -0.49
C ALA A 121 -7.99 17.05 -1.47
N GLU A 122 -7.70 18.30 -1.82
CA GLU A 122 -6.49 18.65 -2.60
C GLU A 122 -5.19 18.30 -1.85
N THR A 123 -5.24 18.31 -0.52
CA THR A 123 -4.13 17.98 0.39
C THR A 123 -3.97 16.49 0.65
N ALA A 124 -4.82 15.63 0.06
CA ALA A 124 -4.61 14.18 0.08
C ALA A 124 -3.27 13.81 -0.60
N SER A 125 -2.66 12.73 -0.13
CA SER A 125 -1.35 12.27 -0.58
C SER A 125 -1.45 11.32 -1.77
N PHE A 126 -0.78 11.66 -2.88
CA PHE A 126 -0.69 10.82 -4.06
C PHE A 126 0.32 9.69 -3.85
N GLY A 127 -0.07 8.45 -4.12
CA GLY A 127 0.70 7.24 -3.80
C GLY A 127 0.58 6.79 -2.33
N LEU A 128 -0.44 7.25 -1.62
CA LEU A 128 -0.78 6.82 -0.25
C LEU A 128 -2.30 6.85 0.01
N ASP A 129 -2.95 8.00 -0.18
CA ASP A 129 -4.40 8.14 0.00
C ASP A 129 -5.16 7.83 -1.31
N PHE A 130 -4.52 8.11 -2.46
CA PHE A 130 -5.04 7.83 -3.79
C PHE A 130 -3.91 7.61 -4.80
N GLY A 131 -4.21 6.99 -5.95
CA GLY A 131 -3.24 6.71 -7.00
C GLY A 131 -2.11 5.77 -6.57
N GLU A 132 -2.40 4.78 -5.72
CA GLU A 132 -1.41 3.86 -5.13
C GLU A 132 -0.53 3.19 -6.19
N ILE A 133 -1.11 2.76 -7.32
CA ILE A 133 -0.35 2.04 -8.36
C ILE A 133 0.78 2.87 -8.97
N TYR A 134 0.78 4.20 -8.82
CA TYR A 134 1.85 5.03 -9.35
C TYR A 134 3.11 4.94 -8.48
N LYS A 135 2.96 4.75 -7.16
CA LYS A 135 4.08 4.65 -6.22
C LYS A 135 4.51 3.21 -5.98
N ARG A 136 3.55 2.28 -5.92
CA ARG A 136 3.73 0.94 -5.34
C ARG A 136 2.70 -0.07 -5.88
N SER A 137 3.00 -1.35 -5.82
CA SER A 137 2.03 -2.40 -6.18
C SER A 137 1.04 -2.66 -5.03
N VAL A 138 -0.14 -3.20 -5.36
CA VAL A 138 -1.20 -3.54 -4.40
C VAL A 138 -1.70 -4.96 -4.65
N ILE A 139 -1.75 -5.79 -3.62
CA ILE A 139 -2.44 -7.09 -3.64
C ILE A 139 -3.82 -6.90 -3.03
N GLY A 140 -4.88 -7.13 -3.81
CA GLY A 140 -6.25 -7.16 -3.35
C GLY A 140 -6.72 -8.58 -3.08
N VAL A 141 -7.01 -8.91 -1.82
CA VAL A 141 -7.62 -10.19 -1.43
C VAL A 141 -9.13 -9.99 -1.38
N ARG A 142 -9.84 -10.48 -2.40
CA ARG A 142 -11.30 -10.38 -2.49
C ARG A 142 -11.94 -11.53 -1.71
N VAL A 143 -12.93 -11.21 -0.88
CA VAL A 143 -13.57 -12.18 0.01
C VAL A 143 -15.06 -12.27 -0.31
N TYR A 144 -15.57 -13.49 -0.31
CA TYR A 144 -16.91 -13.86 -0.76
C TYR A 144 -17.70 -14.50 0.38
N GLY A 145 -18.98 -14.16 0.50
CA GLY A 145 -19.88 -14.71 1.52
C GLY A 145 -19.80 -13.98 2.86
N VAL A 146 -19.30 -12.75 2.88
CA VAL A 146 -19.24 -11.95 4.11
C VAL A 146 -20.63 -11.37 4.41
N PRO A 147 -21.20 -11.59 5.61
CA PRO A 147 -22.50 -11.05 5.96
C PRO A 147 -22.59 -9.53 5.78
N ALA A 148 -23.73 -9.05 5.28
CA ALA A 148 -23.97 -7.61 5.13
C ALA A 148 -23.87 -6.87 6.48
N ALA A 149 -24.26 -7.53 7.59
CA ALA A 149 -24.12 -6.99 8.94
C ALA A 149 -22.65 -6.74 9.32
N ASP A 150 -21.74 -7.65 8.95
CA ASP A 150 -20.30 -7.49 9.21
C ASP A 150 -19.75 -6.29 8.43
N LYS A 151 -20.11 -6.13 7.14
CA LYS A 151 -19.72 -4.97 6.33
C LYS A 151 -20.20 -3.66 6.95
N ALA A 152 -21.48 -3.62 7.37
CA ALA A 152 -22.04 -2.44 8.03
C ALA A 152 -21.35 -2.14 9.36
N ALA A 153 -21.01 -3.16 10.15
CA ALA A 153 -20.30 -3.03 11.41
C ALA A 153 -18.87 -2.51 11.21
N LEU A 154 -18.16 -2.98 10.18
CA LEU A 154 -16.83 -2.47 9.81
C LEU A 154 -16.89 -0.98 9.46
N ALA A 155 -17.80 -0.59 8.57
CA ALA A 155 -17.98 0.82 8.19
C ALA A 155 -18.34 1.71 9.38
N ALA A 156 -19.21 1.22 10.28
CA ALA A 156 -19.56 1.92 11.52
C ALA A 156 -18.36 2.05 12.47
N TYR A 157 -17.54 1.02 12.58
CA TYR A 157 -16.36 1.04 13.43
C TYR A 157 -15.28 2.01 12.93
N PHE A 158 -15.07 2.11 11.61
CA PHE A 158 -14.17 3.11 11.05
C PHE A 158 -14.65 4.55 11.31
N ARG A 159 -15.96 4.82 11.18
CA ARG A 159 -16.52 6.11 11.58
C ARG A 159 -16.27 6.41 13.05
N ARG A 160 -16.48 5.42 13.91
CA ARG A 160 -16.20 5.56 15.34
C ARG A 160 -14.73 5.89 15.62
N ILE A 161 -13.77 5.28 14.91
CA ILE A 161 -12.35 5.63 15.07
C ILE A 161 -12.11 7.12 14.74
N ASN A 162 -12.79 7.65 13.71
CA ASN A 162 -12.72 9.08 13.39
C ASN A 162 -13.38 9.94 14.47
N ASP A 163 -14.56 9.55 14.97
CA ASP A 163 -15.22 10.26 16.08
C ASP A 163 -14.30 10.35 17.31
N ASP A 164 -13.65 9.24 17.66
CA ASP A 164 -12.69 9.16 18.76
C ASP A 164 -11.43 10.01 18.50
N TYR A 165 -10.95 10.06 17.25
CA TYR A 165 -9.86 10.94 16.81
C TYR A 165 -10.23 12.43 16.92
N HIS A 166 -11.41 12.84 16.43
CA HIS A 166 -11.87 14.24 16.48
C HIS A 166 -12.14 14.72 17.90
N GLN A 167 -12.73 13.86 18.73
CA GLN A 167 -12.97 14.12 20.15
C GLN A 167 -11.70 14.04 21.00
N GLN A 168 -10.56 13.73 20.38
CA GLN A 168 -9.28 13.54 21.05
C GLN A 168 -9.33 12.55 22.21
N ARG A 169 -10.10 11.48 22.04
CA ARG A 169 -10.20 10.43 23.04
C ARG A 169 -8.86 9.75 23.24
N SER A 170 -8.76 9.06 24.36
CA SER A 170 -7.64 8.19 24.69
C SER A 170 -8.14 6.98 25.45
N ASN A 171 -7.34 5.92 25.47
CA ASN A 171 -7.60 4.71 26.28
C ASN A 171 -8.97 4.07 25.96
N THR A 172 -9.19 3.78 24.69
CA THR A 172 -10.33 2.99 24.22
C THR A 172 -10.03 1.50 24.37
N GLU A 173 -11.03 0.63 24.14
CA GLU A 173 -10.85 -0.83 24.17
C GLU A 173 -9.87 -1.33 23.11
N TYR A 174 -9.64 -0.56 22.04
CA TYR A 174 -8.76 -0.95 20.94
C TYR A 174 -7.40 -0.27 21.01
N HIS A 175 -7.21 0.78 21.81
CA HIS A 175 -5.95 1.50 21.87
C HIS A 175 -5.71 2.21 23.22
N HIS A 176 -4.52 1.96 23.80
CA HIS A 176 -4.02 2.68 24.96
C HIS A 176 -3.20 3.91 24.53
N GLY A 177 -3.53 5.07 25.07
CA GLY A 177 -2.97 6.36 24.65
C GLY A 177 -3.92 7.17 23.77
N PRO A 178 -3.48 8.35 23.28
CA PRO A 178 -4.28 9.22 22.42
C PRO A 178 -4.63 8.57 21.09
N ILE A 179 -5.87 8.74 20.62
CA ILE A 179 -6.26 8.32 19.28
C ILE A 179 -5.68 9.29 18.26
N ARG A 180 -4.60 8.86 17.60
CA ARG A 180 -3.90 9.50 16.48
C ARG A 180 -3.04 8.45 15.78
N TYR A 181 -2.66 8.69 14.54
CA TYR A 181 -1.75 7.79 13.84
C TYR A 181 -0.43 7.69 14.59
N ASP A 182 0.04 6.48 14.79
CA ASP A 182 1.36 6.16 15.34
C ASP A 182 1.84 4.89 14.66
N TYR A 183 2.98 5.00 13.97
CA TYR A 183 3.55 3.93 13.16
C TYR A 183 3.71 2.59 13.92
N LEU A 184 4.02 2.65 15.21
CA LEU A 184 4.26 1.48 16.06
C LEU A 184 3.03 1.06 16.87
N ARG A 185 2.10 1.98 17.15
CA ARG A 185 1.04 1.77 18.17
C ARG A 185 -0.39 1.84 17.68
N LEU A 186 -0.70 2.67 16.69
CA LEU A 186 -2.03 2.83 16.07
C LEU A 186 -1.86 3.09 14.57
N ASN A 187 -1.33 2.08 13.90
CA ASN A 187 -1.13 2.07 12.46
C ASN A 187 -2.31 1.39 11.74
N CYS A 188 -2.20 1.26 10.41
CA CYS A 188 -3.22 0.63 9.57
C CYS A 188 -3.55 -0.81 9.98
N ALA A 189 -2.56 -1.62 10.32
CA ALA A 189 -2.78 -3.00 10.73
C ALA A 189 -3.66 -3.08 11.99
N LYS A 190 -3.38 -2.21 12.96
CA LYS A 190 -4.16 -2.17 14.20
C LYS A 190 -5.58 -1.65 13.99
N THR A 191 -5.76 -0.59 13.20
CA THR A 191 -7.10 -0.02 12.98
C THR A 191 -7.99 -0.99 12.21
N ILE A 192 -7.47 -1.64 11.17
CA ILE A 192 -8.18 -2.70 10.44
C ILE A 192 -8.46 -3.90 11.34
N GLY A 193 -7.45 -4.42 12.05
CA GLY A 193 -7.63 -5.55 12.97
C GLY A 193 -8.65 -5.26 14.08
N ALA A 194 -8.62 -4.05 14.65
CA ALA A 194 -9.58 -3.60 15.65
C ALA A 194 -11.01 -3.55 15.11
N ALA A 195 -11.20 -3.08 13.87
CA ALA A 195 -12.51 -3.07 13.23
C ALA A 195 -13.08 -4.48 13.07
N PHE A 196 -12.27 -5.47 12.68
CA PHE A 196 -12.71 -6.86 12.63
C PHE A 196 -12.99 -7.44 14.02
N LYS A 197 -12.07 -7.26 14.97
CA LYS A 197 -12.18 -7.84 16.32
C LYS A 197 -13.37 -7.28 17.10
N TYR A 198 -13.45 -5.95 17.19
CA TYR A 198 -14.40 -5.24 18.05
C TYR A 198 -15.65 -4.77 17.31
N GLY A 199 -15.57 -4.54 15.99
CA GLY A 199 -16.71 -4.16 15.16
C GLY A 199 -17.44 -5.38 14.61
N ALA A 200 -16.76 -6.19 13.78
CA ALA A 200 -17.37 -7.33 13.09
C ALA A 200 -17.42 -8.63 13.91
N GLY A 201 -16.96 -8.62 15.16
CA GLY A 201 -17.10 -9.78 16.06
C GLY A 201 -16.10 -10.91 15.82
N TYR A 202 -14.93 -10.63 15.23
CA TYR A 202 -13.85 -11.61 15.05
C TYR A 202 -13.09 -11.77 16.37
N ARG A 203 -13.77 -12.32 17.39
CA ARG A 203 -13.35 -12.25 18.80
C ARG A 203 -11.95 -12.84 19.04
N ASP A 204 -11.64 -13.92 18.31
CA ASP A 204 -10.38 -14.65 18.44
C ASP A 204 -9.23 -14.02 17.62
N LEU A 205 -9.52 -13.01 16.79
CA LEU A 205 -8.49 -12.27 16.06
C LEU A 205 -7.57 -11.55 17.06
N GLU A 206 -6.30 -11.92 17.06
CA GLU A 206 -5.30 -11.29 17.92
C GLU A 206 -4.87 -9.93 17.36
N VAL A 207 -5.31 -8.87 18.03
CA VAL A 207 -4.89 -7.48 17.76
C VAL A 207 -4.00 -7.04 18.93
N THR A 208 -2.70 -6.97 18.69
CA THR A 208 -1.73 -6.71 19.75
C THR A 208 -1.75 -5.24 20.18
N GLY A 209 -2.06 -4.99 21.45
CA GLY A 209 -1.74 -3.74 22.13
C GLY A 209 -0.27 -3.76 22.56
N ALA A 210 0.44 -2.64 22.45
CA ALA A 210 1.75 -2.52 23.09
C ALA A 210 1.53 -2.59 24.62
N THR A 211 1.71 -3.76 25.22
CA THR A 211 1.66 -3.92 26.67
C THR A 211 2.93 -3.35 27.27
N LEU A 212 2.81 -2.25 28.01
CA LEU A 212 3.88 -1.69 28.82
C LEU A 212 3.96 -2.52 30.12
N PHE A 213 4.68 -3.64 30.10
CA PHE A 213 5.04 -4.30 31.35
C PHE A 213 6.09 -3.44 32.07
N SER A 214 5.72 -2.95 33.25
CA SER A 214 6.63 -2.31 34.18
C SER A 214 7.71 -3.30 34.61
N GLY A 215 8.96 -3.06 34.19
CA GLY A 215 10.12 -3.66 34.84
C GLY A 215 11.10 -4.44 33.96
N GLN A 216 10.76 -4.81 32.73
CA GLN A 216 11.72 -5.38 31.78
C GLN A 216 11.66 -4.63 30.45
N ARG A 217 12.58 -3.68 30.30
CA ARG A 217 12.98 -3.11 29.01
C ARG A 217 13.60 -4.22 28.15
N MET A 218 12.80 -5.09 27.54
CA MET A 218 13.23 -5.90 26.40
C MET A 218 12.04 -6.69 25.80
N VAL A 219 11.82 -6.46 24.50
CA VAL A 219 11.04 -7.29 23.55
C VAL A 219 9.49 -7.17 23.54
N ALA A 220 8.90 -5.99 23.72
CA ALA A 220 7.50 -5.74 23.33
C ALA A 220 7.36 -4.92 22.03
N ALA A 221 8.48 -4.58 21.38
CA ALA A 221 8.53 -3.68 20.23
C ALA A 221 8.71 -4.37 18.87
N ALA A 222 8.85 -5.70 18.81
CA ALA A 222 9.39 -6.34 17.61
C ALA A 222 8.36 -6.89 16.61
N THR A 223 7.07 -7.06 16.95
CA THR A 223 6.09 -7.70 16.03
C THR A 223 4.65 -7.21 16.11
N ALA A 224 4.33 -6.19 16.93
CA ALA A 224 2.94 -5.75 17.08
C ALA A 224 2.47 -4.96 15.85
N ASN A 225 1.34 -5.38 15.26
CA ASN A 225 0.63 -4.68 14.18
C ASN A 225 1.44 -4.53 12.88
N ILE A 226 2.10 -5.61 12.43
CA ILE A 226 2.71 -5.67 11.10
C ILE A 226 1.59 -5.82 10.05
N PRO A 227 1.54 -4.97 8.99
CA PRO A 227 0.47 -4.99 7.99
C PRO A 227 0.26 -6.36 7.34
N THR A 228 1.34 -6.98 6.86
CA THR A 228 1.24 -8.30 6.19
C THR A 228 0.87 -9.40 7.17
N GLU A 229 1.33 -9.34 8.42
CA GLU A 229 0.97 -10.32 9.46
C GLU A 229 -0.53 -10.27 9.77
N MET A 230 -1.09 -9.06 9.94
CA MET A 230 -2.52 -8.87 10.14
C MET A 230 -3.31 -9.35 8.92
N ALA A 231 -2.83 -9.09 7.70
CA ALA A 231 -3.46 -9.61 6.50
C ALA A 231 -3.51 -11.15 6.50
N MET A 232 -2.41 -11.82 6.87
CA MET A 232 -2.37 -13.28 6.96
C MET A 232 -3.29 -13.84 8.05
N LYS A 233 -3.44 -13.15 9.18
CA LYS A 233 -4.42 -13.49 10.21
C LYS A 233 -5.85 -13.41 9.69
N LEU A 234 -6.21 -12.32 9.00
CA LEU A 234 -7.54 -12.15 8.41
C LEU A 234 -7.85 -13.21 7.35
N ILE A 235 -6.88 -13.51 6.47
CA ILE A 235 -7.00 -14.59 5.48
C ILE A 235 -7.28 -15.94 6.16
N ARG A 236 -6.59 -16.23 7.26
CA ARG A 236 -6.83 -17.45 8.06
C ARG A 236 -8.24 -17.47 8.66
N GLU A 237 -8.66 -16.36 9.26
CA GLU A 237 -9.99 -16.19 9.84
C GLU A 237 -11.10 -16.42 8.79
N TRP A 238 -10.97 -15.88 7.57
CA TRP A 238 -11.91 -16.12 6.49
C TRP A 238 -11.89 -17.57 5.99
N GLY A 239 -10.70 -18.18 5.93
CA GLY A 239 -10.53 -19.59 5.62
C GLY A 239 -11.24 -20.51 6.61
N GLN A 240 -11.16 -20.22 7.91
CA GLN A 240 -11.86 -20.96 8.97
C GLN A 240 -13.39 -20.80 8.89
N ARG A 241 -13.87 -19.64 8.45
CA ARG A 241 -15.29 -19.38 8.18
C ARG A 241 -15.76 -19.95 6.84
N ASN A 242 -14.87 -20.59 6.08
CA ASN A 242 -15.14 -21.14 4.76
C ASN A 242 -15.67 -20.07 3.76
N TYR A 243 -15.21 -18.84 3.90
CA TYR A 243 -15.46 -17.80 2.91
C TYR A 243 -14.66 -18.08 1.64
N GLY A 244 -15.25 -17.74 0.49
CA GLY A 244 -14.52 -17.77 -0.77
C GLY A 244 -13.46 -16.68 -0.77
N MET A 245 -12.33 -16.93 -1.43
CA MET A 245 -11.27 -15.94 -1.59
C MET A 245 -10.62 -16.08 -2.96
N ASP A 246 -10.27 -14.95 -3.56
CA ASP A 246 -9.29 -14.88 -4.63
C ASP A 246 -8.45 -13.59 -4.51
N VAL A 247 -7.43 -13.48 -5.36
CA VAL A 247 -6.46 -12.40 -5.31
C VAL A 247 -6.33 -11.69 -6.66
N VAL A 248 -6.36 -10.36 -6.62
CA VAL A 248 -6.01 -9.49 -7.74
C VAL A 248 -4.71 -8.78 -7.43
N LEU A 249 -3.74 -8.86 -8.34
CA LEU A 249 -2.52 -8.08 -8.27
C LEU A 249 -2.69 -6.81 -9.11
N TYR A 250 -2.63 -5.64 -8.48
CA TYR A 250 -2.54 -4.35 -9.15
C TYR A 250 -1.07 -3.93 -9.20
N LYS A 251 -0.47 -4.01 -10.39
CA LYS A 251 0.96 -3.73 -10.57
C LYS A 251 1.25 -2.23 -10.59
N LYS A 252 2.36 -1.87 -9.96
CA LYS A 252 2.94 -0.54 -10.03
C LYS A 252 3.17 -0.11 -11.49
N TYR A 253 2.81 1.13 -11.82
CA TYR A 253 3.19 1.76 -13.07
C TYR A 253 4.65 2.23 -13.01
N ARG A 254 5.50 1.62 -13.82
CA ARG A 254 6.95 1.85 -13.82
C ARG A 254 7.36 3.17 -14.47
N GLY A 255 6.46 3.84 -15.18
CA GLY A 255 6.76 5.11 -15.86
C GLY A 255 6.49 6.37 -15.03
N SER A 256 6.09 6.28 -13.76
CA SER A 256 5.76 7.47 -12.96
C SER A 256 7.03 8.28 -12.62
N THR A 257 7.19 9.43 -13.29
CA THR A 257 8.28 10.40 -13.02
C THR A 257 8.00 11.31 -11.84
N TYR A 258 6.85 11.14 -11.17
CA TYR A 258 6.42 12.00 -10.08
C TYR A 258 7.37 11.92 -8.88
N VAL A 259 7.80 13.09 -8.41
CA VAL A 259 8.56 13.27 -7.18
C VAL A 259 7.65 13.97 -6.18
N ASP A 260 7.43 13.35 -5.02
CA ASP A 260 6.62 13.96 -3.98
C ASP A 260 7.33 15.22 -3.42
N PRO A 261 6.74 16.42 -3.59
CA PRO A 261 7.36 17.66 -3.13
C PRO A 261 7.42 17.72 -1.60
N GLN A 262 6.70 16.86 -0.89
CA GLN A 262 6.59 16.84 0.54
C GLN A 262 7.48 15.77 1.21
N GLU A 263 8.15 14.90 0.44
CA GLU A 263 9.17 13.96 0.95
C GLU A 263 10.53 14.67 1.07
N GLU A 264 11.29 14.41 2.13
CA GLU A 264 12.62 15.03 2.30
C GLU A 264 13.62 14.59 1.22
N GLU A 265 13.59 13.31 0.85
CA GLU A 265 14.43 12.78 -0.23
C GLU A 265 13.65 12.79 -1.54
N LYS A 266 14.23 13.39 -2.57
CA LYS A 266 13.58 13.59 -3.86
C LYS A 266 13.84 12.41 -4.79
N ILE A 267 13.08 11.34 -4.60
CA ILE A 267 13.10 10.16 -5.47
C ILE A 267 11.81 10.13 -6.31
N ALA A 268 11.95 9.87 -7.61
CA ALA A 268 10.80 9.67 -8.49
C ALA A 268 10.16 8.31 -8.21
N PHE A 269 8.84 8.22 -8.35
CA PHE A 269 8.11 7.00 -8.02
C PHE A 269 8.60 5.78 -8.79
N LYS A 270 8.98 5.92 -10.07
CA LYS A 270 9.59 4.85 -10.88
C LYS A 270 10.84 4.22 -10.25
N ASP A 271 11.61 4.99 -9.47
CA ASP A 271 12.89 4.57 -8.88
C ASP A 271 12.72 4.03 -7.45
N LEU A 272 11.49 3.99 -6.93
CA LEU A 272 11.18 3.38 -5.64
C LEU A 272 11.10 1.86 -5.75
N PRO A 273 11.73 1.11 -4.82
CA PRO A 273 11.57 -0.34 -4.71
C PRO A 273 10.12 -0.80 -4.65
N ASP A 274 9.82 -1.89 -5.37
CA ASP A 274 8.51 -2.53 -5.42
C ASP A 274 8.61 -4.01 -5.04
N ARG A 275 8.84 -4.26 -3.74
CA ARG A 275 9.07 -5.59 -3.16
C ARG A 275 7.98 -5.91 -2.14
N PHE A 276 7.52 -7.16 -2.15
CA PHE A 276 6.58 -7.68 -1.15
C PHE A 276 7.13 -7.47 0.28
N PRO A 277 6.29 -7.07 1.25
CA PRO A 277 6.78 -6.66 2.55
C PRO A 277 7.13 -7.85 3.43
N SER A 278 7.90 -7.61 4.49
CA SER A 278 8.12 -8.63 5.51
C SER A 278 6.79 -8.94 6.23
N VAL A 279 6.60 -10.21 6.60
CA VAL A 279 5.53 -10.60 7.53
C VAL A 279 5.99 -10.60 8.99
N LEU A 280 7.30 -10.42 9.21
CA LEU A 280 7.94 -10.55 10.52
C LEU A 280 8.44 -9.23 11.10
N SER A 281 8.48 -8.17 10.30
CA SER A 281 8.99 -6.87 10.74
C SER A 281 8.23 -5.72 10.10
N LEU A 282 8.19 -4.59 10.82
CA LEU A 282 7.81 -3.30 10.29
C LEU A 282 8.94 -2.66 9.45
N ASP A 283 10.17 -3.17 9.54
CA ASP A 283 11.32 -2.62 8.83
C ASP A 283 11.42 -3.14 7.39
N PHE A 284 11.28 -2.24 6.44
CA PHE A 284 11.73 -2.44 5.08
C PHE A 284 13.21 -2.08 4.95
N ARG A 285 14.03 -3.04 4.54
CA ARG A 285 15.46 -2.82 4.24
C ARG A 285 15.67 -2.84 2.73
N ARG A 286 16.00 -1.70 2.13
CA ARG A 286 16.21 -1.57 0.66
C ARG A 286 17.31 -2.48 0.13
N GLU A 287 18.38 -2.65 0.90
CA GLU A 287 19.52 -3.50 0.54
C GLU A 287 19.26 -5.00 0.74
N ALA A 288 18.24 -5.36 1.52
CA ALA A 288 17.88 -6.77 1.64
C ALA A 288 17.33 -7.26 0.30
N GLY A 289 17.66 -8.50 -0.09
CA GLY A 289 17.03 -9.16 -1.24
C GLY A 289 15.56 -9.52 -0.97
N ALA A 290 14.99 -10.45 -1.74
CA ALA A 290 13.67 -11.01 -1.41
C ALA A 290 13.69 -11.69 -0.02
N TYR A 291 12.62 -11.54 0.76
CA TYR A 291 12.46 -12.29 2.01
C TYR A 291 12.22 -13.77 1.69
N GLN A 292 13.09 -14.64 2.21
CA GLN A 292 13.12 -16.08 1.91
C GLN A 292 12.90 -16.95 3.16
N ASP A 293 12.52 -16.33 4.29
CA ASP A 293 12.03 -17.06 5.45
C ASP A 293 10.68 -17.74 5.15
N TYR A 294 10.38 -18.74 5.97
CA TYR A 294 9.21 -19.59 5.75
C TYR A 294 7.90 -18.80 5.74
N ASP A 295 7.73 -17.84 6.66
CA ASP A 295 6.46 -17.11 6.80
C ASP A 295 6.23 -16.17 5.63
N ASN A 296 7.28 -15.49 5.14
CA ASN A 296 7.21 -14.68 3.94
C ASN A 296 6.94 -15.53 2.68
N LEU A 297 7.62 -16.67 2.51
CA LEU A 297 7.36 -17.59 1.40
C LEU A 297 5.95 -18.17 1.45
N LEU A 298 5.45 -18.52 2.64
CA LEU A 298 4.09 -19.01 2.84
C LEU A 298 3.06 -17.97 2.39
N ALA A 299 3.23 -16.72 2.80
CA ALA A 299 2.35 -15.63 2.39
C ALA A 299 2.35 -15.44 0.87
N MET A 300 3.53 -15.37 0.26
CA MET A 300 3.66 -15.20 -1.19
C MET A 300 3.05 -16.37 -1.97
N TYR A 301 3.30 -17.62 -1.57
CA TYR A 301 2.73 -18.78 -2.23
C TYR A 301 1.22 -18.89 -2.04
N LEU A 302 0.69 -18.56 -0.86
CA LEU A 302 -0.74 -18.55 -0.63
C LEU A 302 -1.42 -17.52 -1.53
N LEU A 303 -0.93 -16.28 -1.55
CA LEU A 303 -1.47 -15.20 -2.38
C LEU A 303 -1.34 -15.53 -3.87
N PHE A 304 -0.22 -16.13 -4.28
CA PHE A 304 -0.07 -16.64 -5.64
C PHE A 304 -1.12 -17.69 -5.96
N ASN A 305 -1.31 -18.72 -5.11
CA ASN A 305 -2.28 -19.80 -5.36
C ASN A 305 -3.73 -19.32 -5.38
N LEU A 306 -4.05 -18.29 -4.60
CA LEU A 306 -5.35 -17.59 -4.63
C LEU A 306 -5.49 -16.61 -5.81
N GLY A 307 -4.41 -16.32 -6.55
CA GLY A 307 -4.39 -15.35 -7.63
C GLY A 307 -5.36 -15.66 -8.75
N LYS A 308 -6.12 -14.66 -9.20
CA LYS A 308 -7.04 -14.72 -10.33
C LYS A 308 -6.67 -13.76 -11.45
N TYR A 309 -6.30 -12.51 -11.12
CA TYR A 309 -5.93 -11.50 -12.11
C TYR A 309 -4.62 -10.78 -11.77
N SER A 310 -3.90 -10.37 -12.81
CA SER A 310 -2.85 -9.34 -12.78
C SER A 310 -3.33 -8.17 -13.62
N VAL A 311 -3.42 -6.98 -13.03
CA VAL A 311 -3.84 -5.74 -13.66
C VAL A 311 -2.63 -4.80 -13.73
N ARG A 312 -2.42 -4.17 -14.88
CA ARG A 312 -1.34 -3.19 -15.07
C ARG A 312 -1.78 -2.05 -15.98
N VAL A 313 -1.03 -0.95 -15.95
CA VAL A 313 -1.04 0.04 -17.03
C VAL A 313 -0.15 -0.47 -18.16
N ASN A 314 -0.68 -0.49 -19.37
CA ASN A 314 0.06 -0.76 -20.59
C ASN A 314 0.89 0.49 -20.96
N GLU A 315 2.22 0.37 -20.98
CA GLU A 315 3.12 1.53 -21.15
C GLU A 315 3.01 2.21 -22.53
N GLN A 316 2.54 1.51 -23.56
CA GLN A 316 2.41 2.05 -24.91
C GLN A 316 1.08 2.79 -25.11
N THR A 317 0.00 2.28 -24.51
CA THR A 317 -1.36 2.82 -24.70
C THR A 317 -1.84 3.68 -23.52
N LEU A 318 -1.17 3.59 -22.37
CA LEU A 318 -1.55 4.20 -21.10
C LEU A 318 -2.94 3.77 -20.58
N LEU A 319 -3.47 2.68 -21.13
CA LEU A 319 -4.71 2.06 -20.71
C LEU A 319 -4.43 0.98 -19.65
N LEU A 320 -5.41 0.72 -18.79
CA LEU A 320 -5.39 -0.42 -17.89
C LEU A 320 -5.72 -1.71 -18.66
N GLU A 321 -5.05 -2.81 -18.33
CA GLU A 321 -5.34 -4.13 -18.88
C GLU A 321 -5.26 -5.23 -17.81
N ILE A 322 -6.04 -6.30 -18.00
CA ILE A 322 -5.84 -7.56 -17.29
C ILE A 322 -4.76 -8.32 -18.08
N GLU A 323 -3.52 -8.20 -17.61
CA GLU A 323 -2.32 -8.77 -18.25
C GLU A 323 -2.33 -10.30 -18.18
N LYS A 324 -2.69 -10.86 -17.02
CA LYS A 324 -2.75 -12.31 -16.80
C LYS A 324 -4.01 -12.67 -16.05
N SER A 325 -4.52 -13.86 -16.34
CA SER A 325 -5.60 -14.48 -15.56
C SER A 325 -5.31 -15.96 -15.32
N LYS A 326 -5.84 -16.49 -14.22
CA LYS A 326 -5.86 -17.93 -13.92
C LYS A 326 -7.02 -18.26 -13.00
N ASP A 327 -7.33 -19.54 -12.86
CA ASP A 327 -8.32 -19.98 -11.88
C ASP A 327 -7.70 -20.04 -10.48
N PRO A 328 -8.35 -19.41 -9.47
CA PRO A 328 -7.86 -19.44 -8.10
C PRO A 328 -8.09 -20.82 -7.47
N ILE A 329 -7.10 -21.30 -6.72
CA ILE A 329 -7.22 -22.53 -5.93
C ILE A 329 -8.03 -22.24 -4.68
N ARG A 330 -8.92 -23.15 -4.25
CA ARG A 330 -9.68 -22.98 -3.00
C ARG A 330 -8.73 -22.89 -1.80
N TYR A 331 -9.07 -22.04 -0.83
CA TYR A 331 -8.22 -21.71 0.31
C TYR A 331 -7.54 -22.91 0.98
N ALA A 332 -8.29 -23.94 1.37
CA ALA A 332 -7.73 -25.08 2.09
C ALA A 332 -6.67 -25.84 1.28
N GLU A 333 -6.83 -25.91 -0.04
CA GLU A 333 -5.86 -26.53 -0.95
C GLU A 333 -4.69 -25.58 -1.25
N ALA A 334 -4.99 -24.30 -1.46
CA ALA A 334 -3.99 -23.25 -1.67
C ALA A 334 -3.02 -23.16 -0.48
N LEU A 335 -3.52 -23.25 0.75
CA LEU A 335 -2.73 -23.26 1.98
C LEU A 335 -1.83 -24.50 2.06
N ARG A 336 -2.37 -25.71 1.84
CA ARG A 336 -1.56 -26.94 1.85
C ARG A 336 -0.44 -26.91 0.82
N ALA A 337 -0.73 -26.39 -0.38
CA ALA A 337 0.28 -26.21 -1.42
C ALA A 337 1.34 -25.19 -0.99
N ALA A 338 0.91 -24.05 -0.46
CA ALA A 338 1.81 -22.99 0.00
C ALA A 338 2.71 -23.44 1.16
N GLU A 339 2.19 -24.20 2.14
CA GLU A 339 2.97 -24.75 3.26
C GLU A 339 4.05 -25.72 2.78
N ARG A 340 3.70 -26.61 1.85
CA ARG A 340 4.64 -27.56 1.25
C ARG A 340 5.76 -26.82 0.51
N ASP A 341 5.40 -25.87 -0.34
CA ASP A 341 6.35 -25.18 -1.20
C ASP A 341 7.23 -24.22 -0.38
N ALA A 342 6.67 -23.50 0.60
CA ALA A 342 7.42 -22.65 1.52
C ALA A 342 8.40 -23.45 2.39
N ARG A 343 8.01 -24.64 2.85
CA ARG A 343 8.91 -25.53 3.59
C ARG A 343 10.09 -25.97 2.74
N ALA A 344 9.81 -26.49 1.54
CA ALA A 344 10.83 -26.99 0.63
C ALA A 344 11.85 -25.90 0.27
N ASP A 345 11.40 -24.68 -0.01
CA ASP A 345 12.28 -23.61 -0.46
C ASP A 345 13.00 -22.89 0.67
N SER A 346 12.35 -22.68 1.82
CA SER A 346 13.04 -22.15 3.01
C SER A 346 14.14 -23.11 3.51
N GLU A 347 13.97 -24.42 3.37
CA GLU A 347 15.01 -25.40 3.68
C GLU A 347 16.20 -25.33 2.72
N LYS A 348 15.95 -25.22 1.40
CA LYS A 348 17.01 -25.04 0.40
C LYS A 348 17.78 -23.74 0.64
N PHE A 349 17.07 -22.66 0.95
CA PHE A 349 17.68 -21.38 1.28
C PHE A 349 18.61 -21.48 2.50
N ARG A 350 18.15 -22.10 3.59
CA ARG A 350 18.99 -22.34 4.78
C ARG A 350 20.23 -23.18 4.49
N ARG A 351 20.19 -24.04 3.48
CA ARG A 351 21.31 -24.88 3.04
C ARG A 351 22.16 -24.22 1.94
N HIS A 352 21.93 -22.94 1.63
CA HIS A 352 22.58 -22.22 0.53
C HIS A 352 22.53 -22.95 -0.82
N SER A 353 21.44 -23.69 -1.05
CA SER A 353 21.20 -24.39 -2.31
C SER A 353 20.38 -23.52 -3.25
N GLU A 354 20.69 -23.57 -4.54
CA GLU A 354 19.90 -22.85 -5.55
C GLU A 354 18.47 -23.38 -5.60
N PHE A 355 17.50 -22.46 -5.66
CA PHE A 355 16.10 -22.78 -5.88
C PHE A 355 15.43 -21.66 -6.67
N ARG A 356 14.40 -22.03 -7.44
CA ARG A 356 13.55 -21.08 -8.15
C ARG A 356 12.15 -21.14 -7.54
N PRO A 357 11.67 -20.06 -6.91
CA PRO A 357 10.32 -20.01 -6.39
C PRO A 357 9.27 -20.25 -7.47
N SER A 358 8.12 -20.79 -7.09
CA SER A 358 6.97 -20.92 -8.00
C SER A 358 6.43 -19.54 -8.41
N GLY A 359 6.14 -19.37 -9.71
CA GLY A 359 5.64 -18.12 -10.29
C GLY A 359 6.72 -17.23 -10.91
N GLU A 360 6.32 -16.04 -11.34
CA GLU A 360 7.23 -14.99 -11.83
C GLU A 360 7.29 -13.86 -10.78
N GLY A 361 8.50 -13.47 -10.39
CA GLY A 361 8.70 -12.34 -9.48
C GLY A 361 8.24 -11.02 -10.09
N ILE A 362 7.69 -10.14 -9.25
CA ILE A 362 7.27 -8.77 -9.64
C ILE A 362 8.47 -7.80 -9.59
N SER A 363 9.54 -8.18 -8.88
CA SER A 363 10.75 -7.37 -8.70
C SER A 363 11.45 -7.07 -10.02
N GLU A 364 12.19 -5.98 -10.01
CA GLU A 364 13.10 -5.52 -11.06
C GLU A 364 13.82 -6.70 -11.73
N ALA A 365 14.05 -6.62 -13.05
CA ALA A 365 15.21 -7.29 -13.60
C ALA A 365 16.39 -6.82 -12.72
N PRO A 366 17.22 -7.73 -12.16
CA PRO A 366 18.32 -7.31 -11.33
C PRO A 366 19.28 -6.53 -12.22
N ASP A 367 19.11 -5.21 -12.31
CA ASP A 367 20.06 -4.35 -12.93
C ASP A 367 21.19 -4.11 -11.93
N ASN A 368 21.98 -5.18 -11.77
CA ASN A 368 23.23 -5.19 -11.03
C ASN A 368 24.37 -4.57 -11.86
N THR A 369 24.10 -3.68 -12.83
CA THR A 369 25.14 -3.00 -13.64
C THR A 369 26.06 -2.10 -12.81
N HIS A 370 25.86 -2.02 -11.50
CA HIS A 370 26.78 -1.39 -10.56
C HIS A 370 27.54 -2.36 -9.62
N LEU A 371 27.42 -3.69 -9.80
CA LEU A 371 28.10 -4.70 -8.96
C LEU A 371 29.13 -5.57 -9.70
N TYR A 372 29.33 -5.36 -10.99
CA TYR A 372 30.45 -5.94 -11.73
C TYR A 372 31.23 -4.84 -12.45
N HIS A 373 32.34 -4.41 -11.84
CA HIS A 373 33.43 -3.85 -12.62
C HIS A 373 33.95 -4.98 -13.52
N PHE A 374 33.67 -4.90 -14.81
CA PHE A 374 34.43 -5.65 -15.79
C PHE A 374 35.90 -5.20 -15.69
N ASN A 375 36.82 -6.15 -15.57
CA ASN A 375 38.25 -5.87 -15.64
C ASN A 375 38.54 -5.16 -16.95
N GLU A 376 38.96 -3.89 -16.87
CA GLU A 376 39.65 -3.25 -17.98
C GLU A 376 41.05 -3.89 -18.11
N ASP A 377 41.24 -4.54 -19.24
CA ASP A 377 42.52 -4.75 -19.94
C ASP A 377 43.74 -5.23 -19.13
N VAL A 378 43.86 -6.56 -19.02
CA VAL A 378 45.18 -7.20 -19.03
C VAL A 378 45.69 -7.21 -20.47
N ALA A 379 46.32 -6.13 -20.89
CA ALA A 379 47.18 -6.10 -22.07
C ALA A 379 48.32 -5.09 -21.90
N GLY A 380 49.31 -5.40 -21.05
CA GLY A 380 50.51 -4.59 -20.93
C GLY A 380 51.59 -5.08 -19.97
N LYS A 381 52.30 -6.16 -20.35
CA LYS A 381 53.75 -6.43 -20.12
C LYS A 381 54.33 -6.15 -18.72
N VAL A 382 54.66 -7.16 -17.91
CA VAL A 382 55.96 -7.90 -17.92
C VAL A 382 57.19 -7.03 -18.24
N ALA A 383 58.07 -6.93 -17.23
CA ALA A 383 59.51 -6.65 -17.26
C ALA A 383 59.98 -5.19 -17.51
N ARG A 384 60.18 -4.42 -16.43
CA ARG A 384 61.47 -4.20 -15.74
C ARG A 384 61.31 -3.16 -14.64
#